data_AF-A0A0Q5DLA3-F1
#
_entry.id   AF-A0A0Q5DLA3-F1
#
_cell.length_a   1.000
_cell.length_b   1.000
_cell.length_c   1.000
_cell.angle_alpha   90.00
_cell.angle_beta   90.00
_cell.angle_gamma   90.00
#
_symmetry.space_group_name_H-M   'P 1'
#
loop_
_entity.id
_entity.type
_entity.pdbx_description
1 polymer ?
#
loop_
_entity_poly.entity_id
_entity_poly.type
_entity_poly.pdbx_seq_one_letter_code
_entity_poly.pdbx_strand_id
1 'polypeptide(L)'
;MLSAAAPHSPARPPAPPWQEAIGPIAEALLSLVAAVESGPTAGPAVKAFQAAIRRKGEDAAAAGGPEAMEAALRIVADAAQDRAERRTRIIDKAWAGLNGWRPEGRQP
;
A
#
# COMPACT_ATOMS: atom_id res chain seq x y z
N MET A 1 -10.90 35.24 -38.53
CA MET A 1 -11.38 34.30 -37.50
C MET A 1 -10.26 33.31 -37.23
N LEU A 2 -9.58 33.39 -36.08
CA LEU A 2 -8.52 32.45 -35.72
C LEU A 2 -9.09 31.48 -34.67
N SER A 3 -9.42 30.25 -35.09
CA SER A 3 -9.74 29.17 -34.16
C SER A 3 -8.46 28.74 -33.46
N ALA A 4 -8.36 29.02 -32.17
CA ALA A 4 -7.35 28.43 -31.30
C ALA A 4 -7.63 26.92 -31.20
N ALA A 5 -6.75 26.11 -31.76
CA ALA A 5 -6.78 24.67 -31.56
C ALA A 5 -6.56 24.37 -30.07
N ALA A 6 -7.52 23.70 -29.44
CA ALA A 6 -7.37 23.23 -28.07
C ALA A 6 -6.13 22.32 -27.96
N PRO A 7 -5.32 22.43 -26.89
CA PRO A 7 -4.19 21.53 -26.69
C PRO A 7 -4.74 20.11 -26.53
N HIS A 8 -4.39 19.23 -27.47
CA HIS A 8 -4.66 17.80 -27.34
C HIS A 8 -3.90 17.31 -26.12
N SER A 9 -4.61 17.04 -25.02
CA SER A 9 -4.02 16.32 -23.91
C SER A 9 -3.64 14.93 -24.44
N PRO A 10 -2.37 14.49 -24.33
CA PRO A 10 -2.01 13.16 -24.77
C PRO A 10 -2.84 12.14 -23.98
N ALA A 11 -3.44 11.19 -24.70
CA ALA A 11 -4.16 10.09 -24.07
C ALA A 11 -3.25 9.43 -23.04
N ARG A 12 -3.69 9.40 -21.77
CA ARG A 12 -2.94 8.75 -20.69
C ARG A 12 -2.71 7.29 -21.09
N PRO A 13 -1.48 6.77 -21.00
CA PRO A 13 -1.22 5.37 -21.30
C PRO A 13 -2.12 4.47 -20.43
N PRO A 14 -2.53 3.29 -20.94
CA PRO A 14 -3.34 2.37 -20.17
C PRO A 14 -2.63 2.04 -18.86
N ALA A 15 -3.42 1.95 -17.79
CA ALA A 15 -2.94 1.54 -16.49
C ALA A 15 -2.21 0.19 -16.60
N PRO A 16 -1.08 0.01 -15.89
CA PRO A 16 -0.49 -1.31 -15.73
C PRO A 16 -1.50 -2.31 -15.15
N PRO A 17 -1.44 -3.60 -15.56
CA PRO A 17 -2.40 -4.62 -15.16
C PRO A 17 -2.43 -4.87 -13.65
N TRP A 18 -1.34 -4.55 -12.94
CA TRP A 18 -1.28 -4.69 -11.49
C TRP A 18 -2.22 -3.73 -10.75
N GLN A 19 -2.64 -2.60 -11.36
CA GLN A 19 -3.50 -1.62 -10.69
C GLN A 19 -4.86 -2.20 -10.29
N GLU A 20 -5.41 -3.11 -11.09
CA GLU A 20 -6.67 -3.80 -10.78
C GLU A 20 -6.54 -4.73 -9.57
N ALA A 21 -5.35 -5.31 -9.37
CA ALA A 21 -5.08 -6.19 -8.22
C ALA A 21 -4.92 -5.42 -6.89
N ILE A 22 -4.60 -4.12 -6.93
CA ILE A 22 -4.30 -3.36 -5.71
C ILE A 22 -5.54 -3.06 -4.88
N GLY A 23 -6.69 -2.80 -5.49
CA GLY A 23 -7.92 -2.47 -4.77
C GLY A 23 -8.23 -3.48 -3.65
N PRO A 24 -8.42 -4.77 -3.98
CA PRO A 24 -8.68 -5.82 -2.99
C PRO A 24 -7.54 -6.01 -1.97
N ILE A 25 -6.28 -5.84 -2.38
CA ILE A 25 -5.12 -5.94 -1.47
C ILE A 25 -5.15 -4.80 -0.44
N ALA A 26 -5.42 -3.57 -0.89
CA ALA A 26 -5.50 -2.40 -0.04
C ALA A 26 -6.69 -2.45 0.93
N GLU A 27 -7.85 -2.95 0.49
CA GLU A 27 -9.01 -3.18 1.38
C GLU A 27 -8.72 -4.20 2.49
N ALA A 28 -8.05 -5.31 2.13
CA ALA A 28 -7.63 -6.30 3.11
C ALA A 28 -6.62 -5.71 4.10
N LEU A 29 -5.65 -4.93 3.62
CA LEU A 29 -4.69 -4.22 4.48
C LEU A 29 -5.38 -3.24 5.41
N LEU A 30 -6.34 -2.45 4.93
CA LEU A 30 -7.12 -1.52 5.74
C LEU A 30 -7.82 -2.24 6.91
N SER A 31 -8.45 -3.38 6.62
CA SER A 31 -9.14 -4.18 7.62
C SER A 31 -8.17 -4.75 8.67
N LEU A 32 -7.02 -5.29 8.23
CA LEU A 32 -6.00 -5.84 9.11
C LEU A 32 -5.36 -4.76 9.99
N VAL A 33 -5.03 -3.60 9.42
CA VAL A 33 -4.43 -2.49 10.15
C VAL A 33 -5.43 -1.92 11.16
N ALA A 34 -6.70 -1.76 10.79
CA ALA A 34 -7.75 -1.32 11.73
C ALA A 34 -7.94 -2.31 12.89
N ALA A 35 -7.81 -3.61 12.64
CA ALA A 35 -7.84 -4.62 13.69
C ALA A 35 -6.61 -4.53 14.63
N VAL A 36 -5.43 -4.22 14.09
CA VAL A 36 -4.23 -3.95 14.91
C VAL A 36 -4.38 -2.66 15.72
N GLU A 37 -5.03 -1.64 15.16
CA GLU A 37 -5.26 -0.35 15.84
C GLU A 37 -6.19 -0.47 17.04
N SER A 38 -7.19 -1.37 16.97
CA SER A 38 -8.21 -1.59 18.01
C SER A 38 -7.96 -2.82 18.90
N GLY A 39 -7.05 -3.70 18.48
CA GLY A 39 -6.82 -5.01 19.10
C GLY A 39 -5.73 -5.05 20.18
N PRO A 40 -5.40 -6.26 20.66
CA PRO A 40 -4.36 -6.47 21.67
C PRO A 40 -3.00 -5.95 21.22
N THR A 41 -2.24 -5.33 22.13
CA THR A 41 -0.91 -4.78 21.83
C THR A 41 0.22 -5.81 21.94
N ALA A 42 -0.06 -6.99 22.50
CA ALA A 42 0.90 -8.08 22.67
C ALA A 42 0.26 -9.46 22.51
N GLY A 43 1.10 -10.47 22.28
CA GLY A 43 0.70 -11.88 22.26
C GLY A 43 0.52 -12.49 20.86
N PRO A 44 0.03 -13.73 20.78
CA PRO A 44 -0.06 -14.50 19.53
C PRO A 44 -0.89 -13.82 18.43
N ALA A 45 -1.96 -13.11 18.81
CA ALA A 45 -2.81 -12.38 17.87
C ALA A 45 -2.04 -11.31 17.08
N VAL A 46 -1.13 -10.58 17.74
CA VAL A 46 -0.30 -9.55 17.08
C VAL A 46 0.60 -10.18 16.01
N LYS A 47 1.21 -11.34 16.31
CA LYS A 47 2.02 -12.07 15.34
C LYS A 47 1.20 -12.55 14.14
N ALA A 48 -0.03 -13.00 14.38
CA ALA A 48 -0.94 -13.42 13.32
C ALA A 48 -1.34 -12.24 12.40
N PHE A 49 -1.64 -11.07 12.96
CA PHE A 49 -1.89 -9.87 12.17
C PHE A 49 -0.66 -9.42 11.38
N GLN A 50 0.53 -9.40 12.00
CA GLN A 50 1.77 -9.06 11.29
C GLN A 50 2.03 -10.02 10.11
N ALA A 51 1.84 -11.32 10.30
CA ALA A 51 1.98 -12.31 9.24
C ALA A 51 0.92 -12.10 8.12
N ALA A 52 -0.31 -11.76 8.48
CA ALA A 52 -1.36 -11.47 7.49
C ALA A 52 -1.05 -10.21 6.67
N ILE A 53 -0.57 -9.14 7.30
CA ILE A 53 -0.14 -7.91 6.63
C ILE A 53 1.06 -8.20 5.72
N ARG A 54 2.02 -9.00 6.18
CA ARG A 54 3.17 -9.44 5.37
C ARG A 54 2.75 -10.16 4.10
N ARG A 55 1.83 -11.13 4.19
CA ARG A 55 1.31 -11.85 3.02
C ARG A 55 0.67 -10.90 2.00
N LYS A 56 0.00 -9.84 2.44
CA LYS A 56 -0.54 -8.83 1.51
C LYS A 56 0.55 -8.00 0.82
N GLY A 57 1.69 -7.80 1.47
CA GLY A 57 2.88 -7.24 0.83
C GLY A 57 3.47 -8.18 -0.23
N GLU A 58 3.50 -9.48 0.05
CA GLU A 58 3.93 -10.51 -0.91
C GLU A 58 2.98 -10.58 -2.12
N ASP A 59 1.67 -10.52 -1.90
CA ASP A 59 0.66 -10.45 -2.97
C ASP A 59 0.87 -9.22 -3.86
N ALA A 60 1.12 -8.04 -3.25
CA ALA A 60 1.39 -6.81 -3.98
C ALA A 60 2.71 -6.89 -4.77
N ALA A 61 3.77 -7.41 -4.16
CA ALA A 61 5.06 -7.62 -4.82
C ALA A 61 4.93 -8.58 -6.01
N ALA A 62 4.14 -9.65 -5.88
CA ALA A 62 3.88 -10.59 -6.97
C ALA A 62 3.05 -9.96 -8.10
N ALA A 63 2.11 -9.06 -7.77
CA ALA A 63 1.27 -8.39 -8.75
C ALA A 63 2.05 -7.36 -9.59
N GLY A 64 2.88 -6.54 -8.96
CA GLY A 64 3.52 -5.41 -9.64
C GLY A 64 4.78 -4.88 -8.95
N GLY A 65 5.44 -5.69 -8.14
CA GLY A 65 6.71 -5.34 -7.51
C GLY A 65 6.61 -4.14 -6.55
N PRO A 66 7.71 -3.38 -6.40
CA PRO A 66 7.77 -2.21 -5.51
C PRO A 66 6.65 -1.19 -5.74
N GLU A 67 6.28 -0.94 -7.00
CA GLU A 67 5.27 0.05 -7.38
C GLU A 67 3.88 -0.33 -6.86
N ALA A 68 3.54 -1.61 -6.95
CA ALA A 68 2.30 -2.16 -6.39
C ALA A 68 2.26 -2.06 -4.87
N MET A 69 3.39 -2.36 -4.19
CA MET A 69 3.50 -2.24 -2.74
C MET A 69 3.32 -0.77 -2.30
N GLU A 70 3.98 0.17 -2.96
CA GLU A 70 3.86 1.61 -2.71
C GLU A 70 2.43 2.13 -2.97
N ALA A 71 1.77 1.64 -4.02
CA ALA A 71 0.39 1.99 -4.31
C ALA A 71 -0.58 1.50 -3.22
N ALA A 72 -0.43 0.26 -2.76
CA ALA A 72 -1.21 -0.29 -1.66
C ALA A 72 -0.99 0.50 -0.36
N LEU A 73 0.26 0.85 -0.03
CA LEU A 73 0.58 1.68 1.13
C LEU A 73 -0.10 3.05 1.04
N ARG A 74 -0.02 3.71 -0.12
CA ARG A 74 -0.63 5.03 -0.34
C ARG A 74 -2.14 5.00 -0.11
N ILE A 75 -2.84 4.01 -0.67
CA ILE A 75 -4.29 3.86 -0.48
C ILE A 75 -4.64 3.68 1.01
N VAL A 76 -3.86 2.88 1.75
CA VAL A 76 -4.10 2.66 3.19
C VAL A 76 -3.88 3.95 4.00
N ALA A 77 -2.85 4.72 3.66
CA ALA A 77 -2.54 6.00 4.30
C ALA A 77 -3.59 7.07 4.00
N ASP A 78 -4.03 7.18 2.75
CA ASP A 78 -5.01 8.17 2.29
C ASP A 78 -6.41 7.92 2.88
N ALA A 79 -6.76 6.66 3.17
CA ALA A 79 -8.07 6.30 3.75
C ALA A 79 -8.32 6.85 5.16
N ALA A 80 -7.27 7.24 5.90
CA ALA A 80 -7.40 7.89 7.20
C ALA A 80 -6.17 8.76 7.49
N GLN A 81 -6.21 10.03 7.03
CA GLN A 81 -5.08 10.95 7.15
C GLN A 81 -4.63 11.18 8.60
N ASP A 82 -5.55 11.17 9.56
CA ASP A 82 -5.27 11.28 11.00
C ASP A 82 -4.46 10.10 11.56
N ARG A 83 -4.50 8.94 10.87
CA ARG A 83 -3.77 7.72 11.26
C ARG A 83 -2.70 7.31 10.26
N ALA A 84 -2.50 8.07 9.18
CA ALA A 84 -1.63 7.71 8.07
C ALA A 84 -0.21 7.30 8.51
N GLU A 85 0.40 8.08 9.41
CA GLU A 85 1.73 7.78 9.94
C GLU A 85 1.76 6.46 10.74
N ARG A 86 0.76 6.25 11.61
CA ARG A 86 0.64 5.03 12.39
C ARG A 86 0.46 3.80 11.50
N ARG A 87 -0.41 3.89 10.48
CA ARG A 87 -0.67 2.82 9.52
C ARG A 87 0.55 2.50 8.68
N THR A 88 1.26 3.53 8.24
CA THR A 88 2.52 3.39 7.51
C THR A 88 3.55 2.62 8.32
N ARG A 89 3.76 2.99 9.60
CA ARG A 89 4.68 2.27 10.49
C ARG A 89 4.30 0.80 10.72
N ILE A 90 3.01 0.49 10.84
CA ILE A 90 2.53 -0.90 10.99
C ILE A 90 2.87 -1.72 9.73
N ILE A 91 2.62 -1.16 8.55
CA ILE A 91 2.90 -1.82 7.27
C ILE A 91 4.39 -1.95 7.04
N ASP A 92 5.16 -0.87 7.21
CA ASP A 92 6.62 -0.87 7.06
C ASP A 92 7.28 -1.97 7.90
N LYS A 93 6.87 -2.09 9.16
CA LYS A 93 7.37 -3.13 10.06
C LYS A 93 7.04 -4.55 9.59
N ALA A 94 5.85 -4.77 9.04
CA ALA A 94 5.44 -6.10 8.58
C ALA A 94 6.11 -6.49 7.25
N TRP A 95 6.38 -5.50 6.39
CA TRP A 95 6.97 -5.68 5.06
C TRP A 95 8.49 -5.59 5.06
N ALA A 96 9.11 -5.25 6.18
CA ALA A 96 10.55 -5.33 6.38
C ALA A 96 11.15 -6.63 5.81
N GLY A 97 12.17 -6.47 4.96
CA GLY A 97 12.87 -7.59 4.31
C GLY A 97 12.08 -8.31 3.22
N LEU A 98 10.92 -7.82 2.78
CA LEU A 98 10.28 -8.30 1.55
C LEU A 98 11.06 -7.82 0.33
N ASN A 99 11.21 -8.69 -0.67
CA ASN A 99 11.85 -8.33 -1.93
C ASN A 99 11.09 -7.19 -2.61
N GLY A 100 11.80 -6.12 -2.96
CA GLY A 100 11.19 -4.93 -3.55
C GLY A 100 10.60 -3.94 -2.53
N TRP A 101 10.57 -4.29 -1.24
CA TRP A 101 10.26 -3.33 -0.20
C TRP A 101 11.51 -2.59 0.26
N ARG A 102 11.33 -1.33 0.66
CA ARG A 102 12.39 -0.40 1.05
C ARG A 102 13.39 -1.09 1.98
N PRO A 103 14.71 -0.93 1.76
CA PRO A 103 15.69 -1.47 2.71
C PRO A 103 15.42 -0.85 4.08
N GLU A 104 15.44 -1.67 5.14
CA GLU A 104 15.38 -1.18 6.52
C GLU A 104 16.56 -0.20 6.72
N GLY A 105 16.31 1.11 6.64
CA GLY A 105 17.38 2.11 6.79
C GLY A 105 17.31 3.32 5.88
N ARG A 106 16.15 3.97 5.74
CA ARG A 106 16.12 5.41 5.44
C ARG A 106 15.39 6.17 6.54
N GLN A 107 16.06 6.26 7.68
CA GLN A 107 15.81 7.34 8.63
C GLN A 107 16.55 8.58 8.10
N PRO A 108 15.91 9.75 7.96
CA PRO A 108 16.64 11.02 7.93
C PRO A 108 17.34 11.27 9.27
#